data_AF-A0A830BNW1-F1
#
_entry.id   AF-A0A830BNW1-F1
#
_cell.length_a   1.000
_cell.length_b   1.000
_cell.length_c   1.000
_cell.angle_alpha   90.00
_cell.angle_beta   90.00
_cell.angle_gamma   90.00
#
_symmetry.space_group_name_H-M   'P 1'
#
loop_
_entity.id
_entity.type
_entity.pdbx_description
1 polymer ?
#
loop_
_entity_poly.entity_id
_entity_poly.type
_entity_poly.pdbx_seq_one_letter_code
_entity_poly.pdbx_strand_id
1 'polypeptide(L)'
;MTAAIRTALSHVSNLINGVTKGYRYMMRFVYAHFPINASITNSGTAIEIRNFLGEKKVRKVDMLEGVSIVRSEKVKDELILDGNDIELVSRSAALINQKCHVKNKDIRKFL
;
A
#
# COMPACT_ATOMS: atom_id res chain seq x y z
N MET A 1 -5.25 -27.28 20.16
CA MET A 1 -6.32 -26.24 20.25
C MET A 1 -5.80 -24.84 20.58
N THR A 2 -4.50 -24.66 20.85
CA THR A 2 -3.90 -23.38 21.29
C THR A 2 -3.64 -22.35 20.19
N ALA A 3 -3.65 -22.73 18.90
CA ALA A 3 -3.37 -21.81 17.79
C ALA A 3 -4.44 -20.72 17.62
N ALA A 4 -5.73 -21.10 17.60
CA ALA A 4 -6.84 -20.16 17.43
C ALA A 4 -6.91 -19.13 18.56
N ILE A 5 -6.65 -19.56 19.81
CA ILE A 5 -6.66 -18.68 20.99
C ILE A 5 -5.54 -17.62 20.88
N ARG A 6 -4.33 -18.03 20.47
CA ARG A 6 -3.21 -17.10 20.28
C ARG A 6 -3.49 -16.11 19.16
N THR A 7 -4.09 -16.56 18.05
CA THR A 7 -4.50 -15.68 16.95
C THR A 7 -5.53 -14.66 17.42
N ALA A 8 -6.58 -15.08 18.14
CA ALA A 8 -7.60 -14.18 18.68
C ALA A 8 -7.00 -13.12 19.62
N LEU A 9 -6.10 -13.51 20.53
CA LEU A 9 -5.39 -12.58 21.41
C LEU A 9 -4.58 -11.54 20.63
N SER A 10 -3.90 -11.95 19.56
CA SER A 10 -3.16 -11.03 18.70
C SER A 10 -4.07 -10.04 17.97
N HIS A 11 -5.21 -10.48 17.43
CA HIS A 11 -6.17 -9.57 16.79
C HIS A 11 -6.70 -8.52 17.77
N VAL A 12 -7.05 -8.93 19.00
CA VAL A 12 -7.51 -7.98 20.03
C VAL A 12 -6.42 -6.97 20.39
N SER A 13 -5.18 -7.42 20.57
CA SER A 13 -4.04 -6.51 20.81
C SER A 13 -3.85 -5.53 19.66
N ASN A 14 -4.01 -5.99 18.41
CA ASN A 14 -3.90 -5.12 17.25
C ASN A 14 -5.03 -4.08 17.20
N LEU A 15 -6.26 -4.46 17.51
CA LEU A 15 -7.39 -3.52 17.57
C LEU A 15 -7.17 -2.42 18.62
N ILE A 16 -6.66 -2.79 19.81
CA ILE A 16 -6.36 -1.82 20.89
C ILE A 16 -5.22 -0.86 20.47
N ASN A 17 -4.17 -1.38 19.84
CA ASN A 17 -3.07 -0.56 19.35
C ASN A 17 -3.50 0.36 18.20
N GLY A 18 -4.38 -0.14 17.32
CA GLY A 18 -4.97 0.63 16.24
C GLY A 18 -5.64 1.91 16.74
N VAL A 19 -6.55 1.79 17.70
CA VAL A 19 -7.32 2.95 18.18
C VAL A 19 -6.49 3.94 19.00
N THR A 20 -5.41 3.47 19.63
CA THR A 20 -4.57 4.30 20.51
C THR A 20 -3.46 5.02 19.75
N LYS A 21 -2.86 4.38 18.74
CA LYS A 21 -1.68 4.89 18.02
C LYS A 21 -1.86 4.98 16.51
N GLY A 22 -2.73 4.15 15.93
CA GLY A 22 -2.83 3.94 14.49
C GLY A 22 -1.71 3.07 13.93
N TYR A 23 -1.92 2.59 12.69
CA TYR A 23 -0.95 1.84 11.91
C TYR A 23 -0.51 2.62 10.69
N ARG A 24 0.80 2.61 10.44
CA ARG A 24 1.41 3.28 9.31
C ARG A 24 2.28 2.33 8.50
N TYR A 25 1.99 2.22 7.21
CA TYR A 25 2.80 1.49 6.23
C TYR A 25 3.52 2.47 5.32
N MET A 26 4.84 2.35 5.24
CA MET A 26 5.67 3.12 4.32
C MET A 26 6.02 2.23 3.12
N MET A 27 5.58 2.65 1.93
CA MET A 27 5.90 2.01 0.66
C MET A 27 6.78 2.93 -0.17
N ARG A 28 7.74 2.38 -0.89
CA ARG A 28 8.60 3.15 -1.79
C ARG A 28 8.50 2.61 -3.21
N PHE A 29 8.29 3.49 -4.17
CA PHE A 29 8.32 3.13 -5.57
C PHE A 29 9.78 3.01 -6.02
N VAL A 30 10.12 1.85 -6.57
CA VAL A 30 11.43 1.58 -7.16
C VAL A 30 11.24 1.47 -8.66
N TYR A 31 12.17 2.04 -9.42
CA TYR A 31 12.18 1.97 -10.87
C TYR A 31 13.61 2.01 -11.38
N ALA A 32 13.86 1.35 -12.52
CA ALA A 32 15.17 1.37 -13.17
C ALA A 32 15.25 2.48 -14.25
N HIS A 33 14.37 2.40 -15.25
CA HIS A 33 14.46 3.26 -16.45
C HIS A 33 13.26 4.21 -16.61
N PHE A 34 12.06 3.76 -16.28
CA PHE A 34 10.84 4.56 -16.43
C PHE A 34 10.41 5.12 -15.08
N PRO A 35 10.44 6.45 -14.87
CA PRO A 35 9.98 7.05 -13.62
C PRO A 35 8.48 6.83 -13.45
N ILE A 36 8.08 6.30 -12.29
CA ILE A 36 6.68 6.00 -11.97
C ILE A 36 6.04 7.25 -11.36
N ASN A 37 4.87 7.63 -11.87
CA ASN A 37 4.10 8.75 -11.32
C ASN A 37 2.95 8.22 -10.47
N ALA A 38 3.01 8.45 -9.16
CA ALA A 38 1.93 8.19 -8.22
C ALA A 38 1.16 9.47 -7.93
N SER A 39 -0.14 9.49 -8.24
CA SER A 39 -1.05 10.58 -7.92
C SER A 39 -2.12 10.09 -6.95
N ILE A 40 -2.29 10.81 -5.84
CA ILE A 40 -3.36 10.53 -4.88
C ILE A 40 -4.61 11.22 -5.40
N THR A 41 -5.70 10.47 -5.53
CA THR A 41 -6.98 10.94 -6.06
C THR A 41 -8.06 10.73 -5.00
N ASN A 42 -9.19 11.43 -5.14
CA ASN A 42 -10.36 11.20 -4.30
C ASN A 42 -10.06 11.49 -2.80
N SER A 43 -9.39 12.62 -2.56
CA SER A 43 -9.05 13.12 -1.21
C SER A 43 -8.34 12.11 -0.30
N GLY A 44 -7.45 11.27 -0.85
CA GLY A 44 -6.66 10.32 -0.06
C GLY A 44 -7.21 8.89 -0.02
N THR A 45 -8.32 8.61 -0.71
CA THR A 45 -8.98 7.28 -0.73
C THR A 45 -8.64 6.43 -1.96
N ALA A 46 -7.96 6.99 -2.97
CA ALA A 46 -7.52 6.25 -4.14
C ALA A 46 -6.13 6.70 -4.59
N ILE A 47 -5.40 5.79 -5.24
CA ILE A 47 -4.11 6.08 -5.86
C ILE A 47 -4.14 5.70 -7.34
N GLU A 48 -3.65 6.61 -8.17
CA GLU A 48 -3.42 6.40 -9.59
C GLU A 48 -1.91 6.26 -9.84
N ILE A 49 -1.53 5.11 -10.41
CA ILE A 49 -0.17 4.82 -10.83
C ILE A 49 -0.11 4.96 -12.34
N ARG A 50 0.73 5.87 -12.81
CA ARG A 50 0.96 6.18 -14.23
C ARG A 50 2.40 5.84 -14.62
N ASN A 51 2.59 5.57 -15.91
CA ASN A 51 3.90 5.26 -16.49
C ASN A 51 4.56 4.00 -15.92
N PHE A 52 3.77 3.06 -15.39
CA PHE A 52 4.28 1.76 -14.95
C PHE A 52 4.85 1.00 -16.15
N LEU A 53 6.16 0.76 -16.17
CA LEU A 53 6.88 0.12 -17.27
C LEU A 53 6.72 0.80 -18.65
N GLY A 54 6.40 2.10 -18.68
CA GLY A 54 6.13 2.84 -19.92
C GLY A 54 4.73 2.62 -20.51
N GLU A 55 3.82 1.96 -19.79
CA GLU A 55 2.42 1.84 -20.22
C GLU A 55 1.71 3.20 -20.16
N LYS A 56 0.95 3.53 -21.22
CA LYS A 56 0.05 4.70 -21.23
C LYS A 56 -1.19 4.50 -20.36
N LYS A 57 -1.49 3.27 -19.93
CA LYS A 57 -2.65 2.94 -19.11
C LYS A 57 -2.43 3.36 -17.66
N VAL A 58 -3.38 4.10 -17.11
CA VAL A 58 -3.40 4.44 -15.69
C VAL A 58 -3.94 3.25 -14.88
N ARG A 59 -3.19 2.82 -13.86
CA ARG A 59 -3.63 1.79 -12.91
C ARG A 59 -4.18 2.50 -11.68
N LYS A 60 -5.51 2.47 -11.51
CA LYS A 60 -6.18 2.97 -10.31
C LYS A 60 -6.30 1.86 -9.27
N VAL A 61 -6.03 2.18 -8.02
CA VAL A 61 -6.26 1.32 -6.85
C VAL A 61 -7.05 2.12 -5.83
N ASP A 62 -8.24 1.64 -5.52
CA ASP A 62 -9.08 2.20 -4.46
C ASP A 62 -8.66 1.60 -3.12
N MET A 63 -8.59 2.42 -2.08
CA MET A 63 -8.27 1.97 -0.73
C MET A 63 -9.50 1.43 -0.03
N LEU A 64 -9.26 0.63 1.01
CA LEU A 64 -10.29 0.18 1.92
C LEU A 64 -10.71 1.31 2.86
N GLU A 65 -11.90 1.18 3.43
CA GLU A 65 -12.48 2.18 4.32
C GLU A 65 -11.61 2.44 5.55
N GLY A 66 -11.47 3.72 5.92
CA GLY A 66 -10.66 4.13 7.07
C GLY A 66 -9.14 4.14 6.83
N VAL A 67 -8.68 3.85 5.60
CA VAL A 67 -7.27 3.98 5.21
C VAL A 67 -7.07 5.25 4.38
N SER A 68 -6.16 6.09 4.85
CA SER A 68 -5.76 7.34 4.19
C SER A 68 -4.38 7.20 3.57
N ILE A 69 -4.20 7.75 2.37
CA ILE A 69 -2.91 7.79 1.69
C ILE A 69 -2.33 9.19 1.76
N VAL A 70 -1.07 9.29 2.18
CA VAL A 70 -0.30 10.53 2.23
C VAL A 70 1.00 10.32 1.47
N ARG A 71 1.46 11.35 0.75
CA ARG A 71 2.79 11.34 0.14
C ARG A 71 3.80 11.89 1.14
N SER A 72 4.94 11.22 1.30
CA SER A 72 6.02 11.72 2.15
C SER A 72 6.65 12.96 1.52
N GLU A 73 6.81 14.04 2.29
CA GLU A 73 7.53 15.24 1.84
C GLU A 73 9.05 15.06 1.92
N LYS A 74 9.50 14.19 2.83
CA LYS A 74 10.92 13.99 3.14
C LYS A 74 11.62 13.10 2.12
N VAL A 75 10.91 12.09 1.61
CA VAL A 75 11.45 11.09 0.70
C VAL A 75 10.63 11.11 -0.58
N LYS A 76 11.30 11.44 -1.68
CA LYS A 76 10.69 11.36 -3.00
C LYS A 76 10.30 9.91 -3.29
N ASP A 77 9.12 9.74 -3.86
CA ASP A 77 8.57 8.44 -4.28
C ASP A 77 8.25 7.48 -3.12
N GLU A 78 8.07 8.03 -1.92
CA GLU A 78 7.53 7.33 -0.76
C GLU A 78 6.05 7.65 -0.56
N LEU A 79 5.28 6.60 -0.30
CA LEU A 79 3.86 6.62 -0.03
C LEU A 79 3.63 6.09 1.38
N ILE A 80 2.82 6.81 2.14
CA ILE A 80 2.47 6.47 3.51
C ILE A 80 0.99 6.12 3.52
N LEU A 81 0.66 4.89 3.90
CA LEU A 81 -0.70 4.47 4.20
C LEU A 81 -0.89 4.55 5.71
N ASP A 82 -1.91 5.28 6.15
CA ASP A 82 -2.25 5.48 7.54
C ASP A 82 -3.68 4.97 7.78
N GLY A 83 -3.93 4.29 8.89
CA GLY A 83 -5.24 3.77 9.22
C GLY A 83 -5.29 3.13 10.60
N ASN A 84 -6.51 2.92 11.09
CA ASN A 84 -6.74 2.35 12.42
C ASN A 84 -6.58 0.81 12.43
N ASP A 85 -6.97 0.15 11.34
CA ASP A 85 -6.94 -1.32 11.25
C ASP A 85 -5.73 -1.81 10.44
N ILE A 86 -4.88 -2.62 11.07
CA ILE A 86 -3.68 -3.19 10.43
C ILE A 86 -4.01 -4.08 9.23
N GLU A 87 -5.12 -4.82 9.27
CA GLU A 87 -5.51 -5.73 8.20
C GLU A 87 -5.96 -4.97 6.96
N LEU A 88 -6.74 -3.90 7.16
CA LEU A 88 -7.19 -3.03 6.08
C LEU A 88 -6.02 -2.27 5.46
N VAL A 89 -5.15 -1.66 6.28
CA VAL A 89 -3.95 -0.95 5.80
C VAL A 89 -3.03 -1.91 5.02
N SER A 90 -2.76 -3.10 5.56
CA SER A 90 -1.92 -4.12 4.92
C SER A 90 -2.53 -4.62 3.61
N ARG A 91 -3.85 -4.87 3.57
CA ARG A 91 -4.55 -5.31 2.36
C ARG A 91 -4.55 -4.23 1.28
N SER A 92 -4.73 -2.97 1.67
CA SER A 92 -4.59 -1.82 0.76
C SER A 92 -3.19 -1.73 0.15
N ALA A 93 -2.15 -1.89 0.96
CA ALA A 93 -0.77 -1.96 0.47
C ALA A 93 -0.54 -3.15 -0.46
N ALA A 94 -1.12 -4.31 -0.14
CA ALA A 94 -1.04 -5.51 -0.97
C ALA A 94 -1.72 -5.34 -2.34
N LEU A 95 -2.86 -4.64 -2.40
CA LEU A 95 -3.55 -4.34 -3.66
C LEU A 95 -2.69 -3.48 -4.59
N ILE A 96 -1.98 -2.48 -4.05
CA ILE A 96 -1.01 -1.68 -4.79
C ILE A 96 0.09 -2.59 -5.36
N ASN A 97 0.69 -3.43 -4.52
CA ASN A 97 1.76 -4.32 -4.94
C ASN A 97 1.31 -5.33 -6.02
N GLN A 98 0.14 -5.96 -5.85
CA GLN A 98 -0.42 -6.88 -6.83
C GLN A 98 -0.69 -6.20 -8.18
N LYS A 99 -1.15 -4.94 -8.14
CA LYS A 99 -1.35 -4.13 -9.35
C LYS A 99 -0.04 -3.69 -9.99
N CYS A 100 1.07 -3.63 -9.26
CA CYS A 100 2.41 -3.36 -9.78
C CYS A 100 3.19 -4.64 -10.13
N HIS A 101 2.59 -5.83 -10.03
CA HIS A 101 3.29 -7.05 -10.38
C HIS A 101 3.42 -7.19 -11.91
N VAL A 102 4.66 -7.35 -12.40
CA VAL A 102 4.95 -7.54 -13.82
C VAL A 102 4.67 -8.99 -14.20
N LYS A 103 3.73 -9.22 -15.12
CA LYS A 103 3.46 -10.54 -15.68
C LYS A 103 4.27 -10.74 -16.96
N ASN A 104 4.70 -11.98 -17.22
CA ASN A 104 5.38 -12.39 -18.45
C ASN A 104 6.72 -11.68 -18.75
N LYS A 105 7.44 -11.21 -17.72
CA LYS A 105 8.83 -10.75 -17.82
C LYS A 105 9.65 -11.27 -16.63
N ASP A 106 10.97 -11.22 -16.76
CA ASP A 106 11.88 -11.63 -15.68
C ASP A 106 11.83 -10.61 -14.52
N ILE A 107 11.25 -11.05 -13.40
CA ILE A 107 11.14 -10.27 -12.15
C ILE A 107 12.51 -9.89 -11.55
N ARG A 108 13.59 -10.56 -11.94
CA ARG A 108 14.95 -10.22 -11.46
C ARG A 108 15.54 -9.02 -12.17
N LYS A 109 14.99 -8.66 -13.34
CA LYS A 109 15.45 -7.54 -14.17
C LYS A 109 14.51 -6.34 -14.07
N PHE A 110 13.24 -6.57 -13.74
CA PHE A 110 12.23 -5.54 -13.56
C PHE A 110 11.86 -5.43 -12.08
N LEU A 111 12.48 -4.46 -11.40
CA LEU A 111 12.24 -4.06 -10.01
C LEU A 111 10.96 -3.25 -9.85
#